data_AF-A0A2E7WHJ9-F1
#
_entry.id   AF-A0A2E7WHJ9-F1
#
_cell.length_a   1.000
_cell.length_b   1.000
_cell.length_c   1.000
_cell.angle_alpha   90.00
_cell.angle_beta   90.00
_cell.angle_gamma   90.00
#
_symmetry.space_group_name_H-M   'P 1'
#
loop_
_entity.id
_entity.type
_entity.pdbx_description
1 polymer ?
#
loop_
_entity_poly.entity_id
_entity_poly.type
_entity_poly.pdbx_seq_one_letter_code
_entity_poly.pdbx_strand_id
1 'polypeptide(L)' 'LNSGAVIEFVDPEIEALQEQIAQRLGYRLKGHKLELYGVPLKK' A
#
# COMPACT_ATOMS: atom_id res chain seq x y z
N LEU A 1 16.29 -11.15 -14.62
CA LEU A 1 15.78 -9.87 -15.15
C LEU A 1 14.74 -9.36 -14.16
N ASN A 2 15.02 -8.27 -13.45
CA ASN A 2 13.96 -7.53 -12.76
C ASN A 2 13.19 -6.81 -13.88
N SER A 3 11.88 -7.02 -13.98
CA SER A 3 11.10 -6.49 -15.10
C SER A 3 11.04 -4.96 -15.12
N GLY A 4 11.29 -4.29 -13.99
CA GLY A 4 11.10 -2.85 -13.84
C GLY A 4 9.63 -2.42 -13.99
N ALA A 5 8.70 -3.39 -14.06
CA ALA A 5 7.30 -3.13 -14.23
C ALA A 5 6.73 -2.50 -12.97
N VAL A 6 6.04 -1.37 -13.13
CA VAL A 6 5.34 -0.66 -12.08
C VAL A 6 3.84 -0.84 -12.31
N ILE A 7 3.13 -1.22 -11.26
CA ILE A 7 1.67 -1.36 -11.27
C ILE A 7 1.13 -0.38 -10.23
N GLU A 8 0.36 0.60 -10.69
CA GLU A 8 -0.40 1.49 -9.80
C GLU A 8 -1.66 0.76 -9.33
N PHE A 9 -1.93 0.82 -8.03
CA PHE A 9 -3.11 0.20 -7.45
C PHE A 9 -3.68 1.05 -6.32
N VAL A 10 -4.97 0.84 -6.07
CA VAL A 10 -5.70 1.37 -4.91
C VAL A 10 -6.50 0.21 -4.36
N ASP A 11 -6.29 -0.10 -3.08
CA ASP A 11 -7.00 -1.17 -2.38
C ASP A 11 -7.83 -0.57 -1.24
N PRO A 12 -9.18 -0.61 -1.30
CA PRO A 12 -10.03 0.03 -0.30
C PRO A 12 -9.84 -0.50 1.13
N GLU A 13 -9.44 -1.76 1.30
CA GLU A 13 -9.24 -2.36 2.61
C GLU A 13 -7.95 -1.84 3.25
N ILE A 14 -6.89 -1.70 2.45
CA ILE A 14 -5.63 -1.09 2.89
C ILE A 14 -5.85 0.37 3.32
N GLU A 15 -6.59 1.15 2.53
CA GLU A 15 -6.86 2.57 2.82
C GLU A 15 -7.66 2.72 4.13
N ALA A 16 -8.72 1.92 4.30
CA ALA A 16 -9.51 1.91 5.52
C ALA A 16 -8.66 1.54 6.76
N LEU A 17 -7.78 0.54 6.63
CA LEU A 17 -6.90 0.13 7.73
C LEU A 17 -5.93 1.24 8.12
N GLN A 18 -5.35 1.96 7.16
CA GLN A 18 -4.44 3.07 7.43
C GLN A 18 -5.15 4.22 8.16
N GLU A 19 -6.36 4.57 7.74
CA GLU A 19 -7.18 5.57 8.44
C GLU A 19 -7.49 5.14 9.88
N GLN A 20 -7.90 3.88 10.09
CA GLN A 20 -8.18 3.34 11.41
C GLN A 20 -6.96 3.36 12.33
N ILE A 21 -5.78 3.03 11.81
CA ILE A 21 -4.53 3.08 12.57
C ILE A 21 -4.22 4.52 12.99
N ALA A 22 -4.33 5.48 12.06
CA ALA A 22 -4.10 6.89 12.37
C ALA A 22 -5.05 7.38 13.47
N GLN A 23 -6.34 7.07 13.34
CA GLN A 23 -7.36 7.43 14.33
C GLN A 23 -7.06 6.83 15.71
N ARG A 24 -6.70 5.54 15.77
CA ARG A 24 -6.35 4.86 17.03
C ARG A 24 -5.15 5.50 17.73
N LEU A 25 -4.22 6.06 16.96
CA LEU A 25 -3.04 6.74 17.47
C LEU A 25 -3.29 8.23 17.76
N GLY A 26 -4.51 8.74 17.56
CA GLY A 26 -4.87 10.13 17.81
C GLY A 26 -4.49 11.10 16.68
N TYR A 27 -4.29 10.60 15.46
CA TYR A 27 -3.93 11.38 14.28
C TYR A 27 -5.02 11.35 13.21
N ARG A 28 -5.05 12.38 12.37
CA ARG A 28 -5.76 12.38 11.09
C ARG A 28 -4.77 12.00 10.00
N LEU A 29 -5.06 10.95 9.23
CA LEU A 29 -4.26 10.59 8.07
C LEU A 29 -4.29 11.74 7.04
N LYS A 30 -3.12 12.21 6.62
CA LYS A 30 -2.97 13.28 5.61
C LYS A 30 -2.37 12.79 4.30
N GLY A 31 -1.72 11.64 4.34
CA GLY A 31 -1.10 10.99 3.20
C GLY A 31 -0.22 9.85 3.67
N HIS A 32 0.10 8.97 2.74
CA HIS A 32 0.93 7.79 2.93
C HIS A 32 1.66 7.48 1.63
N LYS A 33 2.66 6.61 1.74
CA LYS A 33 3.38 6.04 0.60
C LYS A 33 3.45 4.54 0.80
N LEU A 34 2.89 3.77 -0.15
CA LEU A 34 2.92 2.32 -0.14
C LEU A 34 3.61 1.82 -1.40
N GLU A 35 4.71 1.09 -1.23
CA GLU A 35 5.43 0.43 -2.33
C GLU A 35 5.56 -1.06 -1.99
N LEU A 36 5.14 -1.92 -2.92
CA LEU A 36 5.26 -3.37 -2.79
C LEU A 36 6.22 -3.90 -3.85
N TYR A 37 7.17 -4.73 -3.42
CA TYR A 37 8.15 -5.36 -4.28
C TYR A 37 7.82 -6.85 -4.37
N GLY A 38 7.49 -7.33 -5.57
CA GLY A 38 7.07 -8.70 -5.81
C GLY A 38 7.96 -9.43 -6.82
N VAL A 39 7.95 -10.75 -6.75
CA VAL A 39 8.48 -11.64 -7.78
C VAL A 39 7.34 -12.47 -8.37
N PRO A 40 7.42 -12.89 -9.64
CA PRO A 40 6.38 -13.74 -10.24
C PRO A 40 6.17 -15.03 -9.45
N LEU A 41 4.90 -15.40 -9.20
CA LEU A 41 4.56 -16.63 -8.45
C LEU A 41 4.84 -17.92 -9.25
N LYS A 42 4.92 -17.83 -10.57
CA LYS A 42 5.28 -18.93 -11.47
C LYS A 42 6.39 -18.45 -12.39
N LYS A 43 7.32 -19.36 -12.71
CA LYS A 43 8.41 -19.11 -13.66
C LYS A 43 7.90 -19.06 -15.10
#